data_AF-A0A835YS20-F1
#
_entry.id   AF-A0A835YS20-F1
#
_cell.length_a   1.000
_cell.length_b   1.000
_cell.length_c   1.000
_cell.angle_alpha   90.00
_cell.angle_beta   90.00
_cell.angle_gamma   90.00
#
_symmetry.space_group_name_H-M   'P 1'
#
loop_
_entity.id
_entity.type
_entity.pdbx_description
1 polymer ?
#
loop_
_entity_poly.entity_id
_entity_poly.type
_entity_poly.pdbx_seq_one_letter_code
_entity_poly.pdbx_strand_id
1 'polypeptide(L)'
;MGGCVSRNPEEREAWKRSREVDELCQSAYRREQKKIRLLLLGPGESGKSTIFRQMKLLYGEFTEEDRRQMTPVVYANLVTTMKILVRQASLFGLENDIKPKEARDAVRYVEETAEVDEALGAAMKALWHDAVIQQTWARRNEYQIVDSMSYFFNDLDRISAPGYAATAQDMLHVRIRSSGIVVDRYTIDGLAFEIYDVGGQRNERKKWIHCFDNITAVIYVAALSEYDQGLYEDAATNR
;
A
#
# COMPACT_ATOMS: atom_id res chain seq x y z
N MET A 1 -44.87 -45.26 -27.23
CA MET A 1 -44.54 -45.98 -25.98
C MET A 1 -43.06 -45.76 -25.71
N GLY A 2 -42.74 -44.99 -24.67
CA GLY A 2 -41.38 -44.62 -24.31
C GLY A 2 -40.62 -45.79 -23.72
N GLY A 3 -39.55 -46.20 -24.39
CA GLY A 3 -38.59 -47.17 -23.86
C GLY A 3 -37.74 -46.50 -22.79
N CYS A 4 -37.95 -46.88 -21.53
CA CYS A 4 -37.04 -46.60 -20.45
C CYS A 4 -35.71 -47.30 -20.77
N VAL A 5 -34.74 -46.58 -21.34
CA VAL A 5 -33.37 -47.08 -21.50
C VAL A 5 -32.81 -47.24 -20.09
N SER A 6 -32.75 -48.48 -19.63
CA SER A 6 -32.17 -48.85 -18.35
C SER A 6 -30.67 -48.57 -18.40
N ARG A 7 -30.27 -47.40 -17.88
CA ARG A 7 -28.86 -47.04 -17.75
C ARG A 7 -28.08 -48.14 -17.04
N ASN A 8 -26.95 -48.54 -17.64
CA ASN A 8 -25.91 -49.39 -17.03
C ASN A 8 -25.54 -48.81 -15.64
N PRO A 9 -25.19 -49.63 -14.63
CA PRO A 9 -24.66 -49.15 -13.35
C PRO A 9 -23.65 -47.99 -13.44
N GLU A 10 -22.69 -48.06 -14.36
CA GLU A 10 -21.70 -47.00 -14.63
C GLU A 10 -22.34 -45.72 -15.17
N GLU A 11 -23.34 -45.81 -16.06
CA GLU A 11 -24.08 -44.66 -16.58
C GLU A 11 -24.96 -44.01 -15.50
N ARG A 12 -25.47 -44.80 -14.54
CA ARG A 12 -26.21 -44.29 -13.38
C ARG A 12 -25.28 -43.55 -12.43
N GLU A 13 -24.09 -44.07 -12.17
CA GLU A 13 -23.08 -43.39 -11.36
C GLU A 13 -22.54 -42.14 -12.05
N ALA A 14 -22.29 -42.18 -13.35
CA ALA A 14 -21.92 -41.00 -14.14
C ALA A 14 -23.01 -39.92 -14.09
N TRP A 15 -24.29 -40.31 -14.21
CA TRP A 15 -25.40 -39.36 -14.10
C TRP A 15 -25.54 -38.76 -12.69
N LYS A 16 -25.35 -39.57 -11.63
CA LYS A 16 -25.34 -39.06 -10.25
C LYS A 16 -24.22 -38.03 -10.05
N ARG A 17 -22.99 -38.37 -10.47
CA ARG A 17 -21.84 -37.45 -10.41
C ARG A 17 -22.10 -36.17 -11.22
N SER A 18 -22.66 -36.28 -12.43
CA SER A 18 -23.03 -35.11 -13.25
C SER A 18 -24.02 -34.22 -12.51
N ARG A 19 -25.06 -34.80 -11.90
CA ARG A 19 -26.06 -34.04 -11.15
C ARG A 19 -25.48 -33.35 -9.92
N GLU A 20 -24.59 -34.03 -9.20
CA GLU A 20 -23.87 -33.44 -8.06
C GLU A 20 -23.00 -32.26 -8.50
N VAL A 21 -22.29 -32.38 -9.62
CA VAL A 21 -21.51 -31.28 -10.20
C VAL A 21 -22.41 -30.12 -10.61
N ASP A 22 -23.55 -30.39 -11.26
CA ASP A 22 -24.51 -29.36 -11.66
C ASP A 22 -25.07 -28.61 -10.45
N GLU A 23 -25.43 -29.32 -9.38
CA GLU A 23 -25.90 -28.74 -8.11
C GLU A 23 -24.81 -27.87 -7.46
N LEU A 24 -23.55 -28.34 -7.44
CA LEU A 24 -22.41 -27.57 -6.95
C LEU A 24 -22.17 -26.31 -7.79
N CYS A 25 -22.15 -26.41 -9.12
CA CYS A 25 -22.01 -25.30 -10.04
C CYS A 25 -23.11 -24.25 -9.83
N GLN A 26 -24.37 -24.68 -9.71
CA GLN A 26 -25.49 -23.77 -9.49
C GLN A 26 -25.44 -23.09 -8.11
N SER A 27 -24.95 -23.79 -7.09
CA SER A 27 -24.72 -23.20 -5.77
C SER A 27 -23.58 -22.18 -5.77
N ALA A 28 -22.47 -22.49 -6.45
CA ALA A 28 -21.32 -21.60 -6.61
C ALA A 28 -21.71 -20.35 -7.42
N TYR A 29 -22.45 -20.52 -8.51
CA TYR A 29 -22.97 -19.40 -9.31
C TYR A 29 -23.84 -18.44 -8.49
N ARG A 30 -24.75 -18.98 -7.66
CA ARG A 30 -25.58 -18.15 -6.77
C ARG A 30 -24.76 -17.41 -5.71
N ARG A 31 -23.69 -18.01 -5.18
CA ARG A 31 -22.76 -17.33 -4.27
C ARG A 31 -21.99 -16.23 -4.99
N GLU A 32 -21.53 -16.48 -6.21
CA GLU A 32 -20.78 -15.55 -7.04
C GLU A 32 -21.59 -14.30 -7.41
N GLN A 33 -22.88 -14.46 -7.69
CA GLN A 33 -23.78 -13.33 -7.97
C GLN A 33 -24.07 -12.46 -6.76
N LYS A 34 -23.93 -12.99 -5.53
CA LYS A 34 -24.15 -12.25 -4.28
C LYS A 34 -22.91 -11.50 -3.81
N LYS A 35 -21.75 -11.70 -4.45
CA LYS A 35 -20.53 -10.99 -4.10
C LYS A 35 -20.63 -9.52 -4.49
N ILE A 36 -20.23 -8.66 -3.58
CA ILE A 36 -20.09 -7.21 -3.81
C ILE A 36 -18.64 -6.96 -4.23
N ARG A 37 -18.46 -6.51 -5.48
CA ARG A 37 -17.13 -6.22 -6.06
C ARG A 37 -16.89 -4.71 -6.06
N LEU A 38 -15.89 -4.25 -5.33
CA LEU A 38 -15.54 -2.83 -5.20
C LEU A 38 -14.19 -2.56 -5.85
N LEU A 39 -14.16 -1.62 -6.81
CA LEU A 39 -12.94 -1.20 -7.48
C LEU A 39 -12.47 0.15 -6.94
N LEU A 40 -11.25 0.22 -6.40
CA LEU A 40 -10.63 1.47 -5.94
C LEU A 40 -9.90 2.15 -7.11
N LEU A 41 -10.30 3.36 -7.49
CA LEU A 41 -9.66 4.14 -8.55
C LEU A 41 -9.17 5.50 -8.03
N GLY A 42 -8.23 6.09 -8.76
CA GLY A 42 -7.64 7.38 -8.40
C GLY A 42 -6.17 7.50 -8.79
N PRO A 43 -5.62 8.73 -8.83
CA PRO A 43 -4.22 8.97 -9.18
C PRO A 43 -3.25 8.27 -8.23
N GLY A 44 -1.96 8.19 -8.59
CA GLY A 44 -0.93 7.67 -7.68
C GLY A 44 -0.96 8.43 -6.35
N GLU A 45 -0.68 7.74 -5.24
CA GLU A 45 -0.62 8.33 -3.89
C GLU A 45 -1.93 8.92 -3.32
N SER A 46 -3.06 8.81 -4.03
CA SER A 46 -4.34 9.34 -3.55
C SER A 46 -4.93 8.70 -2.29
N GLY A 47 -4.29 7.69 -1.69
CA GLY A 47 -4.76 7.00 -0.49
C GLY A 47 -5.56 5.70 -0.73
N LYS A 48 -5.69 5.22 -1.97
CA LYS A 48 -6.37 3.94 -2.29
C LYS A 48 -5.83 2.76 -1.47
N SER A 49 -4.52 2.57 -1.48
CA SER A 49 -3.88 1.47 -0.76
C SER A 49 -3.98 1.65 0.76
N THR A 50 -4.16 2.87 1.26
CA THR A 50 -4.47 3.12 2.67
C THR A 50 -5.87 2.63 3.01
N ILE A 51 -6.88 2.92 2.18
CA ILE A 51 -8.24 2.36 2.33
C ILE A 51 -8.19 0.83 2.25
N PHE A 52 -7.44 0.29 1.28
CA PHE A 52 -7.29 -1.15 1.12
C PHE A 52 -6.68 -1.82 2.37
N ARG A 53 -5.62 -1.24 2.95
CA ARG A 53 -5.02 -1.73 4.19
C ARG A 53 -5.93 -1.57 5.40
N GLN A 54 -6.72 -0.49 5.47
CA GLN A 54 -7.73 -0.35 6.52
C GLN A 54 -8.76 -1.48 6.49
N MET A 55 -9.18 -1.91 5.30
CA MET A 55 -10.07 -3.07 5.17
C MET A 55 -9.42 -4.35 5.69
N LYS A 56 -8.12 -4.56 5.38
CA LYS A 56 -7.35 -5.68 5.95
C LYS A 56 -7.26 -5.60 7.48
N LEU A 57 -7.09 -4.41 8.05
CA LEU A 57 -7.01 -4.22 9.49
C LEU A 57 -8.35 -4.48 10.21
N LEU A 58 -9.47 -4.06 9.61
CA LEU A 58 -10.80 -4.18 10.21
C LEU A 58 -11.41 -5.58 10.05
N TYR A 59 -11.18 -6.23 8.91
CA TYR A 59 -11.89 -7.45 8.51
C TYR A 59 -10.98 -8.62 8.13
N GLY A 60 -9.66 -8.40 8.04
CA GLY A 60 -8.68 -9.41 7.70
C GLY A 60 -7.95 -9.97 8.91
N GLU A 61 -7.14 -10.99 8.66
CA GLU A 61 -6.17 -11.49 9.62
C GLU A 61 -4.86 -10.73 9.45
N PHE A 62 -4.32 -10.26 10.58
CA PHE A 62 -3.05 -9.56 10.60
C PHE A 62 -2.08 -10.29 11.51
N THR A 63 -1.05 -10.88 10.91
CA THR A 63 -0.13 -11.77 11.61
C THR A 63 1.13 -11.03 12.07
N GLU A 64 1.79 -11.56 13.09
CA GLU A 64 3.12 -11.07 13.49
C GLU A 64 4.17 -11.21 12.37
N GLU A 65 3.97 -12.14 11.44
CA GLU A 65 4.82 -12.27 10.25
C GLU A 65 4.65 -11.10 9.29
N ASP A 66 3.41 -10.65 9.03
CA ASP A 66 3.16 -9.45 8.22
C ASP A 66 3.88 -8.21 8.80
N ARG A 67 3.88 -8.07 10.13
CA ARG A 67 4.57 -6.97 10.84
C ARG A 67 6.07 -7.00 10.63
N ARG A 68 6.66 -8.18 10.77
CA ARG A 68 8.10 -8.39 10.57
C ARG A 68 8.50 -8.10 9.14
N GLN A 69 7.73 -8.57 8.16
CA GLN A 69 7.98 -8.31 6.74
C GLN A 69 7.85 -6.82 6.38
N MET A 70 7.01 -6.07 7.09
CA MET A 70 6.87 -4.62 6.86
C MET A 70 8.01 -3.80 7.46
N THR A 71 8.71 -4.32 8.47
CA THR A 71 9.72 -3.56 9.23
C THR A 71 10.86 -3.05 8.35
N PRO A 72 11.48 -3.87 7.46
CA PRO A 72 12.49 -3.38 6.52
C PRO A 72 11.96 -2.30 5.56
N VAL A 73 10.68 -2.34 5.21
CA VAL A 73 10.07 -1.33 4.33
C VAL A 73 9.96 0.01 5.05
N VAL A 74 9.61 0.01 6.33
CA VAL A 74 9.59 1.22 7.17
C VAL A 74 11.00 1.83 7.26
N TYR A 75 12.02 1.01 7.51
CA TYR A 75 13.42 1.46 7.53
C TYR A 75 13.86 2.08 6.21
N ALA A 76 13.60 1.40 5.09
CA ALA A 76 13.93 1.94 3.77
C ALA A 76 13.22 3.28 3.50
N ASN A 77 11.94 3.39 3.87
CA ASN A 77 11.18 4.63 3.75
C ASN A 77 11.82 5.78 4.55
N LEU A 78 12.25 5.51 5.79
CA LEU A 78 12.95 6.49 6.64
C LEU A 78 14.27 6.95 6.02
N VAL A 79 15.13 6.01 5.64
CA VAL A 79 16.44 6.30 5.04
C VAL A 79 16.29 7.11 3.76
N THR A 80 15.48 6.64 2.81
CA THR A 80 15.26 7.33 1.54
C THR A 80 14.69 8.73 1.75
N THR A 81 13.74 8.89 2.68
CA THR A 81 13.11 10.18 2.95
C THR A 81 14.10 11.18 3.55
N MET A 82 14.90 10.76 4.54
CA MET A 82 15.90 11.66 5.14
C MET A 82 17.01 12.02 4.13
N LYS A 83 17.43 11.08 3.27
CA LYS A 83 18.34 11.38 2.15
C LYS A 83 17.77 12.41 1.18
N ILE A 84 16.47 12.33 0.85
CA ILE A 84 15.80 13.33 0.03
C ILE A 84 15.87 14.70 0.70
N LEU A 85 15.57 14.79 2.01
CA LEU A 85 15.61 16.06 2.75
C LEU A 85 17.01 16.68 2.74
N VAL A 86 18.05 15.89 3.03
CA VAL A 86 19.44 16.36 2.97
C VAL A 86 19.79 16.84 1.56
N ARG A 87 19.44 16.09 0.52
CA ARG A 87 19.70 16.47 -0.88
C ARG A 87 18.97 17.76 -1.27
N GLN A 88 17.73 17.94 -0.85
CA GLN A 88 16.95 19.14 -1.16
C GLN A 88 17.50 20.37 -0.44
N ALA A 89 17.96 20.22 0.81
CA ALA A 89 18.68 21.28 1.50
C ALA A 89 19.92 21.74 0.72
N SER A 90 20.66 20.81 0.08
CA SER A 90 21.77 21.15 -0.84
C SER A 90 21.30 21.97 -2.03
N LEU A 91 20.21 21.55 -2.68
CA LEU A 91 19.66 22.25 -3.85
C LEU A 91 19.13 23.65 -3.50
N PHE A 92 18.68 23.85 -2.26
CA PHE A 92 18.30 25.16 -1.74
C PHE A 92 19.50 26.00 -1.27
N GLY A 93 20.72 25.48 -1.32
CA GLY A 93 21.93 26.17 -0.86
C GLY A 93 22.07 26.25 0.66
N LEU A 94 21.33 25.44 1.41
CA LEU A 94 21.27 25.47 2.88
C LEU A 94 22.04 24.32 3.56
N GLU A 95 22.61 23.38 2.79
CA GLU A 95 23.28 22.18 3.36
C GLU A 95 24.41 22.50 4.34
N ASN A 96 25.12 23.61 4.15
CA ASN A 96 26.21 24.02 5.04
C ASN A 96 25.73 24.51 6.42
N ASP A 97 24.45 24.88 6.52
CA ASP A 97 23.82 25.37 7.74
C ASP A 97 23.21 24.23 8.58
N ILE A 98 23.18 23.00 8.05
CA ILE A 98 22.81 21.80 8.81
C ILE A 98 23.83 21.60 9.93
N LYS A 99 23.37 21.73 11.18
CA LYS A 99 24.25 21.66 12.36
C LYS A 99 24.81 20.27 12.62
N PRO A 100 24.01 19.17 12.60
CA PRO A 100 24.52 17.83 12.89
C PRO A 100 25.24 17.25 11.66
N LYS A 101 26.44 17.74 11.37
CA LYS A 101 27.24 17.38 10.19
C LYS A 101 27.57 15.89 10.12
N GLU A 102 27.93 15.29 11.25
CA GLU A 102 28.22 13.84 11.33
C GLU A 102 26.98 13.01 11.01
N ALA A 103 25.81 13.40 11.53
CA ALA A 103 24.55 12.72 11.24
C ALA A 103 24.16 12.87 9.77
N ARG A 104 24.34 14.07 9.19
CA ARG A 104 24.11 14.33 7.77
C ARG A 104 24.97 13.41 6.91
N ASP A 105 26.26 13.31 7.22
CA ASP A 105 27.20 12.50 6.45
C ASP A 105 26.88 11.00 6.63
N ALA A 106 26.54 10.55 7.84
CA ALA A 106 26.09 9.18 8.09
C ALA A 106 24.87 8.80 7.23
N VAL A 107 23.82 9.63 7.21
CA VAL A 107 22.63 9.38 6.38
C VAL A 107 22.93 9.49 4.88
N ARG A 108 23.90 10.31 4.46
CA ARG A 108 24.26 10.43 3.05
C ARG A 108 24.82 9.13 2.49
N TYR A 109 25.64 8.42 3.28
CA TYR A 109 26.37 7.23 2.85
C TYR A 109 25.73 5.91 3.27
N VAL A 110 24.76 5.90 4.19
CA VAL A 110 24.07 4.67 4.60
C VAL A 110 23.35 4.02 3.42
N GLU A 111 23.32 2.70 3.34
CA GLU A 111 22.54 1.98 2.31
C GLU A 111 21.04 2.18 2.52
N GLU A 112 20.26 2.23 1.44
CA GLU A 112 18.79 2.43 1.55
C GLU A 112 18.09 1.25 2.21
N THR A 113 18.68 0.06 2.17
CA THR A 113 18.15 -1.14 2.81
C THR A 113 18.70 -1.36 4.22
N ALA A 114 19.46 -0.40 4.76
CA ALA A 114 20.02 -0.53 6.10
C ALA A 114 18.90 -0.58 7.15
N GLU A 115 19.12 -1.38 8.19
CA GLU A 115 18.29 -1.32 9.38
C GLU A 115 18.50 0.00 10.11
N VAL A 116 17.43 0.56 10.67
CA VAL A 116 17.51 1.76 11.50
C VAL A 116 17.73 1.31 12.93
N ASP A 117 18.99 1.15 13.32
CA ASP A 117 19.40 0.89 14.70
C ASP A 117 19.37 2.17 15.54
N GLU A 118 19.67 2.06 16.84
CA GLU A 118 19.65 3.20 17.77
C GLU A 118 20.60 4.34 17.35
N ALA A 119 21.75 4.01 16.74
CA ALA A 119 22.74 5.01 16.30
C ALA A 119 22.23 5.79 15.08
N LEU A 120 21.73 5.09 14.07
CA LEU A 120 21.14 5.71 12.88
C LEU A 120 19.84 6.45 13.21
N GLY A 121 19.02 5.88 14.10
CA GLY A 121 17.81 6.51 14.64
C GLY A 121 18.12 7.84 15.33
N ALA A 122 19.13 7.87 16.20
CA ALA A 122 19.59 9.09 16.86
C ALA A 122 20.12 10.14 15.86
N ALA A 123 20.86 9.71 14.82
CA ALA A 123 21.34 10.59 13.76
C ALA A 123 20.17 11.21 12.96
N MET A 124 19.21 10.40 12.54
CA MET A 124 17.99 10.88 11.86
C MET A 124 17.17 11.80 12.76
N LYS A 125 17.10 11.52 14.06
CA LYS A 125 16.38 12.34 15.03
C LYS A 125 17.05 13.71 15.20
N ALA A 126 18.37 13.75 15.28
CA ALA A 126 19.13 15.00 15.33
C ALA A 126 18.90 15.84 14.06
N LEU A 127 18.90 15.20 12.89
CA LEU A 127 18.58 15.86 11.62
C LEU A 127 17.13 16.36 11.59
N TRP A 128 16.16 15.54 12.01
CA TRP A 128 14.75 15.93 12.01
C TRP A 128 14.48 17.18 12.85
N HIS A 129 15.19 17.37 13.95
CA HIS A 129 15.06 18.57 14.79
C HIS A 129 15.91 19.77 14.33
N ASP A 130 16.71 19.61 13.26
CA ASP A 130 17.49 20.70 12.68
C ASP A 130 16.59 21.68 11.90
N ALA A 131 16.87 22.98 12.05
CA ALA A 131 16.07 24.04 11.46
C ALA A 131 16.08 24.02 9.92
N VAL A 132 17.21 23.65 9.29
CA VAL A 132 17.31 23.56 7.83
C VAL A 132 16.49 22.39 7.31
N ILE A 133 16.52 21.25 8.00
CA ILE A 133 15.72 20.09 7.63
C ILE A 133 14.23 20.39 7.78
N GLN A 134 13.81 21.05 8.86
CA GLN A 134 12.42 21.50 9.04
C GLN A 134 11.99 22.52 7.99
N GLN A 135 12.85 23.49 7.64
CA GLN A 135 12.59 24.45 6.57
C GLN A 135 12.45 23.75 5.21
N THR A 136 13.28 22.75 4.96
CA THR A 136 13.23 21.94 3.74
C THR A 136 11.92 21.16 3.69
N TRP A 137 11.54 20.48 4.79
CA TRP A 137 10.25 19.78 4.93
C TRP A 137 9.03 20.70 4.75
N ALA A 138 9.10 21.96 5.19
CA ALA A 138 8.03 22.93 4.98
C ALA A 138 7.76 23.21 3.49
N ARG A 139 8.78 23.06 2.64
CA ARG A 139 8.75 23.23 1.18
C ARG A 139 8.56 21.91 0.42
N ARG A 140 8.09 20.86 1.10
CA ARG A 140 7.92 19.52 0.53
C ARG A 140 6.99 19.45 -0.68
N ASN A 141 6.11 20.43 -0.88
CA ASN A 141 5.28 20.54 -2.08
C ASN A 141 6.09 20.82 -3.35
N GLU A 142 7.32 21.35 -3.22
CA GLU A 142 8.20 21.67 -4.36
C GLU A 142 8.93 20.44 -4.93
N TYR A 143 8.87 19.28 -4.27
CA TYR A 143 9.56 18.07 -4.69
C TYR A 143 8.83 16.80 -4.27
N GLN A 144 9.22 15.65 -4.82
CA GLN A 144 8.56 14.37 -4.51
C GLN A 144 9.06 13.80 -3.19
N ILE A 145 8.18 13.72 -2.20
CA ILE A 145 8.43 13.12 -0.89
C ILE A 145 7.11 12.58 -0.32
N VAL A 146 7.23 11.71 0.68
CA VAL A 146 6.09 11.03 1.30
C VAL A 146 5.66 11.79 2.55
N ASP A 147 4.51 12.45 2.51
CA ASP A 147 4.03 13.31 3.61
C ASP A 147 3.82 12.56 4.94
N SER A 148 3.40 11.29 4.86
CA SER A 148 3.20 10.44 6.05
C SER A 148 4.49 10.15 6.82
N MET A 149 5.67 10.48 6.28
CA MET A 149 6.94 10.18 6.97
C MET A 149 7.19 10.99 8.22
N SER A 150 6.53 12.14 8.36
CA SER A 150 6.51 12.91 9.61
C SER A 150 6.01 12.08 10.81
N TYR A 151 5.06 11.16 10.59
CA TYR A 151 4.59 10.24 11.64
C TYR A 151 5.73 9.37 12.19
N PHE A 152 6.61 8.84 11.32
CA PHE A 152 7.74 8.03 11.75
C PHE A 152 8.87 8.86 12.36
N PHE A 153 9.21 10.01 11.78
CA PHE A 153 10.29 10.85 12.30
C PHE A 153 10.00 11.41 13.71
N ASN A 154 8.72 11.59 14.04
CA ASN A 154 8.31 12.04 15.37
C ASN A 154 8.42 10.96 16.45
N ASP A 155 8.67 9.70 16.09
CA ASP A 155 8.74 8.56 17.01
C ASP A 155 9.90 7.60 16.65
N LEU A 156 11.05 8.19 16.33
CA LEU A 156 12.25 7.44 15.95
C LEU A 156 12.75 6.52 17.06
N ASP A 157 12.63 6.92 18.33
CA ASP A 157 13.13 6.12 19.46
C ASP A 157 12.45 4.75 19.51
N ARG A 158 11.14 4.69 19.24
CA ARG A 158 10.38 3.42 19.17
C ARG A 158 10.83 2.57 17.99
N ILE A 159 11.08 3.21 16.84
CA ILE A 159 11.39 2.53 15.58
C ILE A 159 12.82 1.98 15.60
N SER A 160 13.76 2.69 16.23
CA SER A 160 15.15 2.27 16.33
C SER A 160 15.44 1.32 17.50
N ALA A 161 14.44 1.04 18.34
CA ALA A 161 14.60 0.17 19.49
C ALA A 161 14.89 -1.29 19.06
N PRO A 162 15.75 -2.02 19.80
CA PRO A 162 16.00 -3.42 19.54
C PRO A 162 14.70 -4.25 19.55
N GLY A 163 14.49 -5.03 18.49
CA GLY A 163 13.29 -5.87 18.36
C GLY A 163 12.03 -5.13 17.91
N TYR A 164 12.17 -3.91 17.37
CA TYR A 164 11.06 -3.20 16.73
C TYR A 164 10.37 -4.08 15.67
N ALA A 165 9.05 -4.07 15.70
CA ALA A 165 8.18 -4.65 14.69
C ALA A 165 7.08 -3.66 14.34
N ALA A 166 6.80 -3.49 13.05
CA ALA A 166 5.81 -2.54 12.56
C ALA A 166 4.44 -2.74 13.22
N THR A 167 3.84 -1.66 13.70
CA THR A 167 2.47 -1.66 14.23
C THR A 167 1.44 -1.60 13.11
N ALA A 168 0.17 -1.89 13.44
CA ALA A 168 -0.94 -1.67 12.54
C ALA A 168 -0.99 -0.22 12.04
N GLN A 169 -0.66 0.76 12.89
CA GLN A 169 -0.60 2.16 12.51
C GLN A 169 0.56 2.43 11.55
N ASP A 170 1.75 1.86 11.80
CA ASP A 170 2.90 1.98 10.91
C ASP A 170 2.58 1.46 9.51
N MET A 171 1.83 0.37 9.41
CA MET A 171 1.38 -0.15 8.11
C MET A 171 0.42 0.74 7.35
N LEU A 172 -0.36 1.58 8.03
CA LEU A 172 -1.25 2.52 7.35
C LEU A 172 -0.46 3.69 6.77
N HIS A 173 0.65 4.08 7.42
CA HIS A 173 1.48 5.21 7.03
C HIS A 173 2.63 4.85 6.10
N VAL A 174 3.13 3.62 6.14
CA VAL A 174 4.27 3.19 5.31
C VAL A 174 3.91 3.25 3.83
N ARG A 175 4.82 3.78 3.00
CA ARG A 175 4.58 3.82 1.56
C ARG A 175 5.08 2.54 0.92
N ILE A 176 4.16 1.89 0.20
CA ILE A 176 4.46 0.80 -0.72
C ILE A 176 3.91 1.23 -2.07
N ARG A 177 4.75 1.18 -3.09
CA ARG A 177 4.31 1.44 -4.45
C ARG A 177 3.45 0.27 -4.92
N SER A 178 2.14 0.50 -5.06
CA SER A 178 1.22 -0.51 -5.58
C SER A 178 1.46 -0.74 -7.06
N SER A 179 1.76 -1.99 -7.41
CA SER A 179 1.95 -2.44 -8.79
C SER A 179 0.99 -3.59 -9.09
N GLY A 180 0.41 -3.59 -10.28
CA GLY A 180 -0.55 -4.62 -10.68
C GLY A 180 -1.92 -4.42 -10.05
N ILE A 181 -2.60 -5.55 -9.86
CA ILE A 181 -3.95 -5.64 -9.31
C ILE A 181 -3.84 -6.52 -8.06
N VAL A 182 -4.21 -5.97 -6.91
CA VAL A 182 -4.30 -6.71 -5.66
C VAL A 182 -5.77 -6.89 -5.33
N VAL A 183 -6.15 -8.11 -4.96
CA VAL A 183 -7.54 -8.46 -4.66
C VAL A 183 -7.61 -9.13 -3.31
N ASP A 184 -8.37 -8.52 -2.40
CA ASP A 184 -8.67 -9.11 -1.10
C ASP A 184 -10.16 -9.39 -0.98
N ARG A 185 -10.49 -10.43 -0.20
CA ARG A 185 -11.85 -10.91 0.01
C ARG A 185 -12.19 -10.90 1.48
N TYR A 186 -13.35 -10.33 1.80
CA TYR A 186 -13.82 -10.16 3.16
C TYR A 186 -15.27 -10.64 3.29
N THR A 187 -15.67 -11.04 4.50
CA THR A 187 -17.08 -11.22 4.84
C THR A 187 -17.46 -10.13 5.82
N ILE A 188 -18.32 -9.21 5.40
CA ILE A 188 -18.75 -8.05 6.19
C ILE A 188 -20.26 -8.15 6.35
N ASP A 189 -20.75 -8.25 7.59
CA ASP A 189 -22.18 -8.41 7.91
C ASP A 189 -22.86 -9.56 7.14
N GLY A 190 -22.13 -10.66 6.93
CA GLY A 190 -22.61 -11.85 6.20
C GLY A 190 -22.61 -11.72 4.68
N LEU A 191 -22.18 -10.58 4.13
CA LEU A 191 -22.03 -10.35 2.69
C LEU A 191 -20.57 -10.56 2.28
N ALA A 192 -20.37 -11.22 1.13
CA ALA A 192 -19.04 -11.44 0.58
C ALA A 192 -18.60 -10.21 -0.23
N PHE A 193 -17.51 -9.58 0.19
CA PHE A 193 -16.88 -8.46 -0.50
C PHE A 193 -15.59 -8.91 -1.20
N GLU A 194 -15.35 -8.37 -2.37
CA GLU A 194 -14.11 -8.50 -3.13
C GLU A 194 -13.65 -7.10 -3.53
N ILE A 195 -12.51 -6.68 -3.01
CA ILE A 195 -11.99 -5.32 -3.17
C ILE A 195 -10.76 -5.40 -4.06
N TYR A 196 -10.71 -4.53 -5.07
CA TYR A 196 -9.63 -4.46 -6.04
C TYR A 196 -8.85 -3.14 -5.82
N ASP A 197 -7.59 -3.24 -5.41
CA ASP A 197 -6.64 -2.12 -5.43
C ASP A 197 -5.78 -2.20 -6.68
N VAL A 198 -5.83 -1.14 -7.48
CA VAL A 198 -5.08 -1.03 -8.73
C VAL A 198 -4.09 0.13 -8.66
N GLY A 199 -2.92 -0.07 -9.26
CA GLY A 199 -1.90 0.98 -9.37
C GLY A 199 -2.48 2.25 -10.02
N GLY A 200 -2.31 3.40 -9.35
CA GLY A 200 -2.84 4.70 -9.80
C GLY A 200 -1.96 5.43 -10.84
N GLN A 201 -0.71 4.98 -10.98
CA GLN A 201 0.28 5.57 -11.88
C GLN A 201 -0.11 5.35 -13.35
N ARG A 202 0.21 6.28 -14.24
CA ARG A 202 -0.12 6.27 -15.68
C ARG A 202 0.21 4.93 -16.34
N ASN A 203 1.36 4.34 -16.00
CA ASN A 203 1.81 3.05 -16.55
C ASN A 203 0.99 1.85 -16.07
N GLU A 204 0.30 1.98 -14.94
CA GLU A 204 -0.54 0.94 -14.37
C GLU A 204 -2.00 1.02 -14.86
N ARG A 205 -2.44 2.18 -15.36
CA ARG A 205 -3.84 2.42 -15.79
C ARG A 205 -4.32 1.50 -16.90
N LYS A 206 -3.42 1.01 -17.76
CA LYS A 206 -3.75 0.03 -18.81
C LYS A 206 -4.31 -1.27 -18.23
N LYS A 207 -3.96 -1.61 -16.99
CA LYS A 207 -4.42 -2.84 -16.31
C LYS A 207 -5.84 -2.71 -15.77
N TRP A 208 -6.35 -1.48 -15.60
CA TRP A 208 -7.67 -1.25 -15.01
C TRP A 208 -8.79 -1.93 -15.78
N ILE A 209 -8.67 -2.02 -17.11
CA ILE A 209 -9.67 -2.64 -17.99
C ILE A 209 -9.99 -4.09 -17.58
N HIS A 210 -9.02 -4.81 -17.00
CA HIS A 210 -9.20 -6.20 -16.55
C HIS A 210 -10.00 -6.32 -15.25
N CYS A 211 -10.25 -5.20 -14.56
CA CYS A 211 -10.95 -5.18 -13.28
C CYS A 211 -12.35 -4.57 -13.38
N PHE A 212 -12.76 -4.05 -14.54
CA PHE A 212 -14.07 -3.42 -14.71
C PHE A 212 -15.21 -4.42 -14.98
N ASP A 213 -14.89 -5.65 -15.38
CA ASP A 213 -15.92 -6.65 -15.62
C ASP A 213 -16.56 -7.09 -14.30
N ASN A 214 -17.90 -7.01 -14.25
CA ASN A 214 -18.73 -7.45 -13.13
C ASN A 214 -18.45 -6.76 -11.77
N ILE A 215 -17.97 -5.51 -11.79
CA ILE A 215 -17.91 -4.69 -10.57
C ILE A 215 -19.30 -4.24 -10.12
N THR A 216 -19.51 -4.15 -8.81
CA THR A 216 -20.74 -3.61 -8.24
C THR A 216 -20.67 -2.08 -8.14
N ALA A 217 -19.51 -1.55 -7.72
CA ALA A 217 -19.31 -0.12 -7.58
C ALA A 217 -17.83 0.27 -7.74
N VAL A 218 -17.61 1.54 -8.11
CA VAL A 218 -16.30 2.20 -8.14
C VAL A 218 -16.22 3.17 -6.98
N ILE A 219 -15.13 3.11 -6.23
CA ILE A 219 -14.77 4.11 -5.23
C ILE A 219 -13.61 4.91 -5.79
N TYR A 220 -13.87 6.17 -6.14
CA TYR A 220 -12.84 7.07 -6.65
C TYR A 220 -12.24 7.87 -5.48
N VAL A 221 -10.92 7.81 -5.33
CA VAL A 221 -10.17 8.44 -4.23
C VAL A 221 -9.28 9.53 -4.78
N ALA A 222 -9.46 10.75 -4.28
CA ALA A 222 -8.68 11.94 -4.64
C ALA A 222 -8.06 12.54 -3.37
N ALA A 223 -6.80 12.98 -3.47
CA ALA A 223 -6.14 13.68 -2.39
C ALA A 223 -6.38 15.18 -2.53
N LEU A 224 -6.96 15.79 -1.49
CA LEU A 224 -7.20 17.25 -1.46
C LEU A 224 -5.93 18.04 -1.11
N SER A 225 -4.96 17.38 -0.47
CA SER A 225 -3.71 17.99 -0.01
C SER A 225 -2.66 18.15 -1.12
N GLU A 226 -2.91 17.60 -2.31
CA GLU A 226 -1.93 17.56 -3.41
C GLU A 226 -2.18 18.64 -4.47
N TYR A 227 -3.08 19.60 -4.20
CA TYR A 227 -3.48 20.65 -5.14
C TYR A 227 -2.31 21.54 -5.60
N ASP A 228 -1.24 21.64 -4.81
CA ASP A 228 -0.05 22.44 -5.09
C ASP A 228 1.15 21.58 -5.53
N GLN A 229 0.93 20.31 -5.85
CA GLN A 229 1.98 19.37 -6.21
C GLN A 229 1.93 18.97 -7.70
N GLY A 230 3.10 18.67 -8.26
CA GLY A 230 3.24 18.05 -9.58
C GLY A 230 3.12 16.52 -9.52
N LEU A 231 2.68 15.91 -10.62
CA LEU A 231 2.70 14.45 -10.76
C LEU A 231 4.13 13.90 -10.71
N TYR A 232 4.29 12.72 -10.12
CA TYR A 232 5.58 12.03 -10.10
C TYR A 232 6.08 11.72 -11.52
N GLU A 233 5.17 11.36 -12.44
CA GLU A 233 5.53 11.02 -13.83
C GLU A 233 5.73 12.24 -14.72
N ASP A 234 5.25 13.42 -14.31
CA ASP A 234 5.21 14.62 -15.13
C ASP A 234 5.05 15.88 -14.26
N ALA A 235 6.17 16.52 -13.94
CA ALA A 235 6.19 17.69 -13.06
C ALA A 235 5.45 18.91 -13.62
N ALA A 236 5.15 18.95 -14.93
CA ALA A 236 4.39 20.03 -15.54
C ALA A 236 2.86 19.87 -15.38
N THR A 237 2.41 18.66 -15.03
CA THR A 237 0.99 18.37 -14.79
C THR A 237 0.71 18.39 -13.29
N ASN A 238 -0.29 19.18 -12.87
CA ASN A 238 -0.80 19.18 -11.50
C ASN A 238 -1.46 17.84 -11.15
N ARG A 239 -1.31 17.42 -9.89
CA ARG A 239 -1.75 16.11 -9.42
C ARG A 239 -3.26 16.00 -9.27
#